data_AF-A0A9W4X2T9-F1
#
_entry.id   AF-A0A9W4X2T9-F1
#
_cell.length_a   1.000
_cell.length_b   1.000
_cell.length_c   1.000
_cell.angle_alpha   90.00
_cell.angle_beta   90.00
_cell.angle_gamma   90.00
#
_symmetry.space_group_name_H-M   'P 1'
#
loop_
_entity.id
_entity.type
_entity.pdbx_description
1 polymer ?
#
loop_
_entity_poly.entity_id
_entity_poly.type
_entity_poly.pdbx_seq_one_letter_code
_entity_poly.pdbx_strand_id
1 'polypeptide(L)'
;ALRFFYTFQGGNKPIYLCRSIDVVAHEAGHAFLDTLQPDWQANGQTGAFHEAFGDLCSLFVLISMAEIADLLITTTKANLRAPDNFLSAIGEEFGDALHKNKGKGLRNLSNTFKGSEVGSEVHDLSMVFSGFYYDVLADVFALERDPTVRGDTETLMTVGAHLRRVLIIAIRVSSHQPTRTKFQEIATNLDIAIGTLSRKLGVDLTSWRQIVQKHAKARELSIAGRRHF
;
A
#
# COMPACT_ATOMS: atom_id res chain seq x y z
N ALA A 1 11.96 12.24 -9.60
CA ALA A 1 11.61 13.68 -9.55
C ALA A 1 10.13 13.81 -9.24
N LEU A 2 9.73 14.67 -8.30
CA LEU A 2 8.32 14.84 -7.89
C LEU A 2 7.47 15.36 -9.06
N ARG A 3 6.33 14.72 -9.34
CA ARG A 3 5.44 15.11 -10.44
C ARG A 3 4.05 15.44 -9.91
N PHE A 4 3.81 16.72 -9.68
CA PHE A 4 2.49 17.22 -9.32
C PHE A 4 1.75 17.63 -10.59
N PHE A 5 0.83 16.78 -11.05
CA PHE A 5 0.00 17.06 -12.23
C PHE A 5 -1.12 18.08 -11.89
N TYR A 6 -1.85 18.52 -12.92
CA TYR A 6 -3.07 19.30 -12.79
C TYR A 6 -4.12 18.80 -13.79
N THR A 7 -5.40 19.00 -13.48
CA THR A 7 -6.53 18.69 -14.35
C THR A 7 -7.54 19.82 -14.36
N PHE A 8 -8.57 19.76 -15.21
CA PHE A 8 -9.63 20.76 -15.30
C PHE A 8 -10.98 20.14 -14.93
N GLN A 9 -11.68 20.71 -13.96
CA GLN A 9 -13.06 20.35 -13.68
C GLN A 9 -14.00 21.33 -14.39
N GLY A 10 -14.95 20.81 -15.17
CA GLY A 10 -15.97 21.64 -15.83
C GLY A 10 -15.41 22.68 -16.81
N GLY A 11 -14.23 22.44 -17.39
CA GLY A 11 -13.70 23.19 -18.53
C GLY A 11 -12.96 24.50 -18.25
N ASN A 12 -12.92 25.03 -17.02
CA ASN A 12 -12.23 26.31 -16.78
C ASN A 12 -11.55 26.51 -15.41
N LYS A 13 -11.69 25.57 -14.47
CA LYS A 13 -11.00 25.68 -13.17
C LYS A 13 -9.90 24.62 -13.06
N PRO A 14 -8.61 25.02 -12.99
CA PRO A 14 -7.53 24.08 -12.75
C PRO A 14 -7.63 23.51 -11.33
N ILE A 15 -7.60 22.19 -11.22
CA ILE A 15 -7.41 21.43 -9.99
C ILE A 15 -5.94 21.02 -9.97
N TYR A 16 -5.19 21.62 -9.06
CA TYR A 16 -3.80 21.26 -8.80
C TYR A 16 -3.74 20.09 -7.82
N LEU A 17 -3.05 19.02 -8.18
CA LEU A 17 -3.00 17.80 -7.36
C LEU A 17 -2.03 17.89 -6.19
N CYS A 18 -1.11 18.86 -6.21
CA CYS A 18 -0.32 19.20 -5.03
C CYS A 18 -1.16 19.68 -3.84
N ARG A 19 -2.47 19.91 -4.01
CA ARG A 19 -3.40 20.24 -2.93
C ARG A 19 -4.02 19.00 -2.27
N SER A 20 -3.78 17.82 -2.83
CA SER A 20 -4.27 16.55 -2.31
C SER A 20 -3.16 15.87 -1.51
N ILE A 21 -3.38 15.65 -0.21
CA ILE A 21 -2.35 15.12 0.70
C ILE A 21 -1.89 13.70 0.30
N ASP A 22 -2.81 12.89 -0.23
CA ASP A 22 -2.56 11.55 -0.72
C ASP A 22 -1.61 11.56 -1.94
N VAL A 23 -1.81 12.48 -2.88
CA VAL A 23 -0.91 12.67 -4.05
C VAL A 23 0.45 13.19 -3.59
N VAL A 24 0.48 14.16 -2.67
CA VAL A 24 1.75 14.66 -2.12
C VAL A 24 2.54 13.56 -1.42
N ALA A 25 1.87 12.73 -0.63
CA ALA A 25 2.48 11.60 0.05
C ALA A 25 2.97 10.51 -0.93
N HIS A 26 2.21 10.26 -2.01
CA HIS A 26 2.61 9.33 -3.08
C HIS A 26 3.91 9.79 -3.76
N GLU A 27 3.94 11.03 -4.24
CA GLU A 27 5.11 11.59 -4.93
C GLU A 27 6.32 11.69 -3.99
N ALA A 28 6.12 12.06 -2.71
CA ALA A 28 7.18 12.03 -1.71
C ALA A 28 7.70 10.61 -1.48
N GLY A 29 6.82 9.59 -1.52
CA GLY A 29 7.17 8.18 -1.46
C GLY A 29 8.19 7.79 -2.53
N HIS A 30 8.00 8.22 -3.77
CA HIS A 30 8.98 7.99 -4.83
C HIS A 30 10.38 8.53 -4.47
N ALA A 31 10.46 9.76 -3.96
CA ALA A 31 11.74 10.36 -3.56
C ALA A 31 12.40 9.61 -2.38
N PHE A 32 11.61 9.13 -1.43
CA PHE A 32 12.12 8.30 -0.34
C PHE A 32 12.66 6.96 -0.85
N LEU A 33 11.95 6.30 -1.76
CA LEU A 33 12.40 5.03 -2.33
C LEU A 33 13.66 5.21 -3.17
N ASP A 34 13.72 6.26 -4.01
CA ASP A 34 14.91 6.62 -4.79
C ASP A 34 16.15 6.82 -3.90
N THR A 35 15.95 7.34 -2.69
CA THR A 35 17.04 7.52 -1.72
C THR A 35 17.47 6.19 -1.09
N LEU A 36 16.53 5.28 -0.82
CA LEU A 36 16.81 3.99 -0.20
C LEU A 36 17.38 2.96 -1.19
N GLN A 37 16.89 2.98 -2.43
CA GLN A 37 17.18 2.03 -3.48
C GLN A 37 17.29 2.75 -4.85
N PRO A 38 18.39 3.46 -5.13
CA PRO A 38 18.54 4.27 -6.34
C PRO A 38 18.38 3.50 -7.66
N ASP A 39 18.74 2.21 -7.66
CA ASP A 39 18.72 1.35 -8.84
C ASP A 39 17.32 0.76 -9.14
N TRP A 40 16.28 1.12 -8.37
CA TRP A 40 14.93 0.56 -8.53
C TRP A 40 14.04 1.34 -9.52
N GLN A 41 14.58 2.35 -10.21
CA GLN A 41 13.93 2.97 -11.37
C GLN A 41 14.04 2.04 -12.58
N ALA A 42 13.15 1.03 -12.65
CA ALA A 42 13.19 -0.03 -13.64
C ALA A 42 11.79 -0.37 -14.17
N ASN A 43 11.70 -1.34 -15.08
CA ASN A 43 10.43 -1.88 -15.57
C ASN A 43 10.00 -3.14 -14.77
N GLY A 44 8.82 -3.67 -15.10
CA GLY A 44 8.31 -4.91 -14.50
C GLY A 44 8.03 -4.75 -13.00
N GLN A 45 8.21 -5.82 -12.22
CA GLN A 45 7.89 -5.80 -10.78
C GLN A 45 8.67 -4.75 -9.98
N THR A 46 9.89 -4.40 -10.38
CA THR A 46 10.67 -3.39 -9.65
C THR A 46 10.10 -1.98 -9.86
N GLY A 47 9.75 -1.62 -11.11
CA GLY A 47 9.05 -0.37 -11.40
C GLY A 47 7.64 -0.32 -10.82
N ALA A 48 6.90 -1.41 -10.91
CA ALA A 48 5.58 -1.52 -10.31
C ALA A 48 5.62 -1.42 -8.78
N PHE A 49 6.69 -1.90 -8.14
CA PHE A 49 6.88 -1.68 -6.70
C PHE A 49 7.09 -0.20 -6.38
N HIS A 50 7.72 0.57 -7.28
CA HIS A 50 7.93 2.01 -7.11
C HIS A 50 6.60 2.76 -7.01
N GLU A 51 5.66 2.46 -7.91
CA GLU A 51 4.28 2.95 -7.84
C GLU A 51 3.53 2.45 -6.60
N ALA A 52 3.65 1.15 -6.28
CA ALA A 52 3.01 0.59 -5.09
C ALA A 52 3.53 1.22 -3.80
N PHE A 53 4.82 1.57 -3.74
CA PHE A 53 5.40 2.24 -2.59
C PHE A 53 4.84 3.64 -2.39
N GLY A 54 4.62 4.40 -3.48
CA GLY A 54 3.91 5.67 -3.43
C GLY A 54 2.51 5.51 -2.83
N ASP A 55 1.75 4.52 -3.32
CA ASP A 55 0.40 4.23 -2.81
C ASP A 55 0.43 3.90 -1.30
N LEU A 56 1.37 3.05 -0.87
CA LEU A 56 1.51 2.67 0.54
C LEU A 56 1.97 3.85 1.40
N CYS A 57 2.84 4.72 0.90
CA CYS A 57 3.22 5.96 1.59
C CYS A 57 1.99 6.85 1.84
N SER A 58 1.15 7.05 0.84
CA SER A 58 -0.11 7.77 0.98
C SER A 58 -1.03 7.15 2.03
N LEU A 59 -1.28 5.83 1.93
CA LEU A 59 -2.07 5.08 2.90
C LEU A 59 -1.56 5.27 4.35
N PHE A 60 -0.25 5.13 4.57
CA PHE A 60 0.32 5.24 5.91
C PHE A 60 0.37 6.67 6.45
N VAL A 61 0.47 7.69 5.58
CA VAL A 61 0.31 9.09 5.99
C VAL A 61 -1.12 9.30 6.48
N LEU A 62 -2.13 8.87 5.73
CA LEU A 62 -3.53 9.02 6.12
C LEU A 62 -3.86 8.27 7.41
N ILE A 63 -3.41 7.01 7.56
CA ILE A 63 -3.59 6.23 8.80
C ILE A 63 -2.87 6.89 9.98
N SER A 64 -1.78 7.63 9.76
CA SER A 64 -1.06 8.30 10.86
C SER A 64 -1.77 9.55 11.40
N MET A 65 -2.81 10.02 10.70
CA MET A 65 -3.64 11.14 11.14
C MET A 65 -4.81 10.60 11.96
N ALA A 66 -4.80 10.83 13.28
CA ALA A 66 -5.77 10.24 14.21
C ALA A 66 -7.23 10.50 13.81
N GLU A 67 -7.56 11.71 13.35
CA GLU A 67 -8.90 12.08 12.89
C GLU A 67 -9.35 11.26 11.66
N ILE A 68 -8.43 11.01 10.72
CA ILE A 68 -8.71 10.22 9.52
C ILE A 68 -8.83 8.73 9.85
N ALA A 69 -7.96 8.23 10.73
CA ALA A 69 -8.05 6.86 11.22
C ALA A 69 -9.37 6.63 11.97
N ASP A 70 -9.79 7.58 12.81
CA ASP A 70 -11.05 7.50 13.56
C ASP A 70 -12.28 7.55 12.64
N LEU A 71 -12.24 8.44 11.64
CA LEU A 71 -13.28 8.52 10.62
C LEU A 71 -13.40 7.21 9.85
N LEU A 72 -12.28 6.58 9.47
CA LEU A 72 -12.27 5.28 8.81
C LEU A 72 -12.91 4.20 9.69
N ILE A 73 -12.47 4.09 10.95
CA ILE A 73 -13.00 3.12 11.90
C ILE A 73 -14.50 3.31 12.10
N THR A 74 -14.94 4.55 12.27
CA THR A 74 -16.35 4.88 12.50
C THR A 74 -17.21 4.57 11.28
N THR A 75 -16.78 4.99 10.10
CA THR A 75 -17.53 4.81 8.84
C THR A 75 -17.65 3.32 8.52
N THR A 76 -16.53 2.59 8.57
CA THR A 76 -16.47 1.17 8.20
C THR A 76 -16.87 0.22 9.32
N LYS A 77 -17.22 0.74 10.51
CA LYS A 77 -17.47 -0.04 11.73
C LYS A 77 -16.31 -1.01 12.05
N ALA A 78 -15.09 -0.50 11.95
CA ALA A 78 -13.83 -1.25 12.10
C ALA A 78 -13.66 -2.43 11.14
N ASN A 79 -14.40 -2.48 10.03
CA ASN A 79 -14.18 -3.47 8.97
C ASN A 79 -13.49 -2.79 7.79
N LEU A 80 -12.16 -2.88 7.73
CA LEU A 80 -11.38 -2.26 6.66
C LEU A 80 -11.68 -2.80 5.25
N ARG A 81 -12.41 -3.90 5.13
CA ARG A 81 -12.88 -4.44 3.83
C ARG A 81 -14.30 -3.99 3.48
N ALA A 82 -14.90 -3.14 4.28
CA ALA A 82 -16.24 -2.64 4.01
C ALA A 82 -16.26 -1.79 2.73
N PRO A 83 -17.32 -1.84 1.92
CA PRO A 83 -17.40 -1.12 0.64
C PRO A 83 -17.31 0.42 0.75
N ASP A 84 -17.54 0.96 1.94
CA ASP A 84 -17.50 2.39 2.28
C ASP A 84 -16.12 2.88 2.77
N ASN A 85 -15.10 2.02 2.66
CA ASN A 85 -13.72 2.35 2.97
C ASN A 85 -13.10 3.32 1.94
N PHE A 86 -13.09 4.60 2.27
CA PHE A 86 -12.51 5.66 1.45
C PHE A 86 -10.97 5.63 1.40
N LEU A 87 -10.28 5.09 2.41
CA LEU A 87 -8.80 5.03 2.40
C LEU A 87 -8.23 4.05 1.37
N SER A 88 -9.07 3.13 0.87
CA SER A 88 -8.68 2.29 -0.26
C SER A 88 -8.53 3.08 -1.55
N ALA A 89 -9.22 4.22 -1.70
CA ALA A 89 -9.27 5.02 -2.92
C ALA A 89 -8.19 6.12 -2.91
N ILE A 90 -7.04 5.85 -3.52
CA ILE A 90 -5.99 6.87 -3.71
C ILE A 90 -6.30 7.72 -4.94
N GLY A 91 -6.16 9.04 -4.80
CA GLY A 91 -6.39 10.01 -5.85
C GLY A 91 -7.88 10.27 -6.11
N GLU A 92 -8.73 10.25 -5.08
CA GLU A 92 -10.18 10.50 -5.19
C GLU A 92 -10.51 11.81 -5.92
N GLU A 93 -9.86 12.92 -5.54
CA GLU A 93 -10.04 14.21 -6.24
C GLU A 93 -9.65 14.15 -7.73
N PHE A 94 -8.69 13.30 -8.10
CA PHE A 94 -8.24 13.15 -9.48
C PHE A 94 -9.14 12.19 -10.28
N GLY A 95 -9.59 11.10 -9.66
CA GLY A 95 -10.53 10.15 -10.25
C GLY A 95 -11.86 10.79 -10.59
N ASP A 96 -12.40 11.59 -9.66
CA ASP A 96 -13.66 12.31 -9.89
C ASP A 96 -13.52 13.43 -10.94
N ALA A 97 -12.38 14.13 -10.98
CA ALA A 97 -12.14 15.17 -11.97
C ALA A 97 -11.90 14.66 -13.40
N LEU A 98 -11.23 13.51 -13.59
CA LEU A 98 -10.93 12.95 -14.92
C LEU A 98 -11.98 11.96 -15.42
N HIS A 99 -12.56 11.13 -14.54
CA HIS A 99 -13.38 9.99 -14.95
C HIS A 99 -14.83 10.05 -14.43
N LYS A 100 -15.23 11.11 -13.71
CA LYS A 100 -16.53 11.15 -13.00
C LYS A 100 -16.73 9.90 -12.12
N ASN A 101 -15.65 9.44 -11.48
CA ASN A 101 -15.51 8.07 -10.96
C ASN A 101 -16.26 7.77 -9.65
N LYS A 102 -17.22 8.61 -9.24
CA LYS A 102 -18.12 8.40 -8.08
C LYS A 102 -17.37 7.94 -6.82
N GLY A 103 -16.26 8.60 -6.47
CA GLY A 103 -15.55 8.34 -5.22
C GLY A 103 -14.70 7.07 -5.18
N LYS A 104 -14.36 6.47 -6.34
CA LYS A 104 -13.54 5.24 -6.39
C LYS A 104 -12.02 5.47 -6.45
N GLY A 105 -11.55 6.72 -6.45
CA GLY A 105 -10.14 7.02 -6.65
C GLY A 105 -9.66 6.66 -8.07
N LEU A 106 -8.38 6.91 -8.32
CA LEU A 106 -7.68 6.28 -9.44
C LEU A 106 -7.36 4.82 -9.14
N ARG A 107 -7.01 4.54 -7.89
CA ARG A 107 -6.48 3.26 -7.45
C ARG A 107 -7.21 2.82 -6.19
N ASN A 108 -7.83 1.64 -6.25
CA ASN A 108 -8.49 1.02 -5.11
C ASN A 108 -7.59 -0.09 -4.51
N LEU A 109 -7.03 0.15 -3.33
CA LEU A 109 -6.15 -0.77 -2.61
C LEU A 109 -6.86 -2.03 -2.10
N SER A 110 -8.19 -2.01 -1.92
CA SER A 110 -8.98 -3.20 -1.61
C SER A 110 -9.39 -3.99 -2.86
N ASN A 111 -8.78 -3.74 -4.02
CA ASN A 111 -8.93 -4.58 -5.22
C ASN A 111 -8.60 -6.05 -4.92
N THR A 112 -8.96 -6.97 -5.82
CA THR A 112 -8.65 -8.40 -5.68
C THR A 112 -7.71 -8.93 -6.77
N PHE A 113 -6.98 -8.05 -7.47
CA PHE A 113 -6.13 -8.43 -8.58
C PHE A 113 -5.01 -9.39 -8.15
N LYS A 114 -4.76 -10.38 -8.99
CA LYS A 114 -3.66 -11.33 -8.87
C LYS A 114 -2.62 -11.12 -9.96
N GLY A 115 -1.41 -11.59 -9.70
CA GLY A 115 -0.30 -11.50 -10.62
C GLY A 115 -0.55 -12.06 -12.02
N SER A 116 -1.34 -13.14 -12.16
CA SER A 116 -1.69 -13.71 -13.48
C SER A 116 -2.74 -12.90 -14.26
N GLU A 117 -3.49 -12.03 -13.59
CA GLU A 117 -4.63 -11.30 -14.16
C GLU A 117 -4.19 -9.98 -14.81
N VAL A 118 -3.09 -9.39 -14.35
CA VAL A 118 -2.60 -8.07 -14.77
C VAL A 118 -1.55 -8.13 -15.87
N GLY A 119 -1.49 -7.07 -16.68
CA GLY A 119 -0.47 -6.89 -17.72
C GLY A 119 0.90 -6.48 -17.19
N SER A 120 1.79 -6.08 -18.09
CA SER A 120 3.13 -5.57 -17.74
C SER A 120 3.17 -4.05 -17.51
N GLU A 121 2.03 -3.36 -17.66
CA GLU A 121 1.90 -1.94 -17.35
C GLU A 121 2.17 -1.74 -15.85
N VAL A 122 2.99 -0.74 -15.51
CA VAL A 122 3.57 -0.61 -14.16
C VAL A 122 2.54 -0.21 -13.11
N HIS A 123 1.54 0.60 -13.46
CA HIS A 123 0.48 0.99 -12.54
C HIS A 123 -0.52 -0.16 -12.34
N ASP A 124 -0.92 -0.88 -13.38
CA ASP A 124 -1.78 -2.07 -13.25
C ASP A 124 -1.09 -3.16 -12.42
N LEU A 125 0.21 -3.37 -12.67
CA LEU A 125 1.02 -4.33 -11.93
C LEU A 125 1.24 -3.89 -10.47
N SER A 126 1.33 -2.58 -10.20
CA SER A 126 1.52 -2.07 -8.84
C SER A 126 0.32 -2.40 -7.95
N MET A 127 -0.89 -2.38 -8.51
CA MET A 127 -2.13 -2.69 -7.79
C MET A 127 -2.14 -4.09 -7.16
N VAL A 128 -1.40 -5.05 -7.72
CA VAL A 128 -1.23 -6.38 -7.13
C VAL A 128 -0.45 -6.29 -5.82
N PHE A 129 0.65 -5.54 -5.80
CA PHE A 129 1.46 -5.38 -4.59
C PHE A 129 0.78 -4.47 -3.56
N SER A 130 0.19 -3.36 -4.00
CA SER A 130 -0.54 -2.46 -3.11
C SER A 130 -1.73 -3.19 -2.47
N GLY A 131 -2.46 -4.01 -3.24
CA GLY A 131 -3.54 -4.85 -2.73
C GLY A 131 -3.07 -5.96 -1.79
N PHE A 132 -1.95 -6.63 -2.10
CA PHE A 132 -1.30 -7.56 -1.18
C PHE A 132 -1.03 -6.92 0.19
N TYR A 133 -0.42 -5.74 0.19
CA TYR A 133 -0.03 -5.09 1.44
C TYR A 133 -1.26 -4.57 2.20
N TYR A 134 -2.28 -4.10 1.49
CA TYR A 134 -3.56 -3.73 2.07
C TYR A 134 -4.25 -4.92 2.75
N ASP A 135 -4.23 -6.09 2.13
CA ASP A 135 -4.75 -7.34 2.72
C ASP A 135 -4.02 -7.73 4.00
N VAL A 136 -2.69 -7.55 4.03
CA VAL A 136 -1.87 -7.76 5.24
C VAL A 136 -2.28 -6.79 6.34
N LEU A 137 -2.41 -5.49 6.02
CA LEU A 137 -2.87 -4.48 6.97
C LEU A 137 -4.23 -4.84 7.57
N ALA A 138 -5.21 -5.20 6.72
CA ALA A 138 -6.57 -5.48 7.16
C ALA A 138 -6.66 -6.75 8.01
N ASP A 139 -5.96 -7.83 7.65
CA ASP A 139 -5.95 -9.06 8.44
C ASP A 139 -5.16 -8.91 9.76
N VAL A 140 -4.04 -8.18 9.75
CA VAL A 140 -3.29 -7.89 10.99
C VAL A 140 -4.09 -6.99 11.91
N PHE A 141 -4.73 -5.95 11.38
CA PHE A 141 -5.62 -5.11 12.19
C PHE A 141 -6.75 -5.92 12.82
N ALA A 142 -7.43 -6.75 12.04
CA ALA A 142 -8.50 -7.61 12.55
C ALA A 142 -8.00 -8.61 13.62
N LEU A 143 -6.77 -9.12 13.46
CA LEU A 143 -6.13 -10.03 14.43
C LEU A 143 -5.80 -9.33 15.76
N GLU A 144 -5.24 -8.11 15.70
CA GLU A 144 -4.79 -7.35 16.87
C GLU A 144 -5.92 -6.59 17.58
N ARG A 145 -7.10 -6.54 16.96
CA ARG A 145 -8.24 -5.78 17.47
C ARG A 145 -8.82 -6.44 18.72
N ASP A 146 -8.62 -5.77 19.85
CA ASP A 146 -9.33 -6.01 21.10
C ASP A 146 -9.80 -4.67 21.70
N PRO A 147 -11.06 -4.26 21.44
CA PRO A 147 -11.59 -2.99 21.93
C PRO A 147 -11.64 -2.88 23.46
N THR A 148 -11.51 -3.99 24.19
CA THR A 148 -11.47 -3.99 25.66
C THR A 148 -10.10 -3.60 26.20
N VAL A 149 -9.05 -3.76 25.40
CA VAL A 149 -7.66 -3.46 25.75
C VAL A 149 -7.20 -2.13 25.13
N ARG A 150 -7.52 -1.90 23.85
CA ARG A 150 -7.11 -0.71 23.10
C ARG A 150 -8.19 -0.31 22.11
N GLY A 151 -8.46 0.99 22.01
CA GLY A 151 -9.40 1.51 21.02
C GLY A 151 -9.02 1.15 19.59
N ASP A 152 -10.02 0.97 18.72
CA ASP A 152 -9.83 0.54 17.33
C ASP A 152 -8.93 1.50 16.54
N THR A 153 -9.11 2.80 16.71
CA THR A 153 -8.29 3.85 16.08
C THR A 153 -6.83 3.73 16.49
N GLU A 154 -6.55 3.60 17.79
CA GLU A 154 -5.19 3.43 18.30
C GLU A 154 -4.56 2.11 17.82
N THR A 155 -5.37 1.04 17.74
CA THR A 155 -4.93 -0.27 17.23
C THR A 155 -4.54 -0.16 15.76
N LEU A 156 -5.37 0.48 14.92
CA LEU A 156 -5.07 0.70 13.51
C LEU A 156 -3.77 1.52 13.32
N MET A 157 -3.62 2.61 14.06
CA MET A 157 -2.42 3.44 14.01
C MET A 157 -1.17 2.67 14.44
N THR A 158 -1.28 1.85 15.49
CA THR A 158 -0.18 1.03 16.00
C THR A 158 0.23 -0.05 15.01
N VAL A 159 -0.74 -0.78 14.45
CA VAL A 159 -0.51 -1.77 13.40
C VAL A 159 0.13 -1.11 12.18
N GLY A 160 -0.41 0.02 11.72
CA GLY A 160 0.16 0.79 10.61
C GLY A 160 1.61 1.23 10.87
N ALA A 161 1.92 1.65 12.10
CA ALA A 161 3.27 2.04 12.49
C ALA A 161 4.26 0.87 12.50
N HIS A 162 3.83 -0.33 12.91
CA HIS A 162 4.66 -1.53 12.83
C HIS A 162 4.84 -2.01 11.38
N LEU A 163 3.77 -2.01 10.59
CA LEU A 163 3.79 -2.44 9.20
C LEU A 163 4.71 -1.55 8.33
N ARG A 164 4.59 -0.21 8.42
CA ARG A 164 5.53 0.68 7.71
C ARG A 164 6.99 0.42 8.10
N ARG A 165 7.25 0.10 9.36
CA ARG A 165 8.61 -0.18 9.86
C ARG A 165 9.15 -1.47 9.26
N VAL A 166 8.37 -2.55 9.26
CA VAL A 166 8.81 -3.82 8.66
C VAL A 166 8.94 -3.71 7.15
N LEU A 167 8.13 -2.90 6.47
CA LEU A 167 8.28 -2.59 5.04
C LEU A 167 9.61 -1.91 4.75
N ILE A 168 9.98 -0.86 5.49
CA ILE A 168 11.28 -0.19 5.30
C ILE A 168 12.44 -1.16 5.56
N ILE A 169 12.35 -2.02 6.59
CA ILE A 169 13.38 -3.03 6.84
C ILE A 169 13.47 -4.02 5.67
N ALA A 170 12.32 -4.51 5.19
CA ALA A 170 12.26 -5.43 4.06
C ALA A 170 12.87 -4.83 2.78
N ILE A 171 12.56 -3.57 2.49
CA ILE A 171 13.17 -2.82 1.37
C ILE A 171 14.70 -2.75 1.53
N ARG A 172 15.19 -2.41 2.73
CA ARG A 172 16.64 -2.25 2.98
C ARG A 172 17.44 -3.54 2.84
N VAL A 173 16.85 -4.70 3.15
CA VAL A 173 17.52 -6.00 3.04
C VAL A 173 17.26 -6.70 1.69
N SER A 174 16.46 -6.08 0.83
CA SER A 174 16.23 -6.56 -0.54
C SER A 174 17.43 -6.23 -1.43
N SER A 175 17.62 -7.03 -2.48
CA SER A 175 18.64 -6.82 -3.51
C SER A 175 18.50 -5.44 -4.12
N HIS A 176 19.62 -4.74 -4.22
CA HIS A 176 19.74 -3.46 -4.91
C HIS A 176 19.42 -3.58 -6.41
N GLN A 177 19.66 -4.75 -7.00
CA GLN A 177 19.39 -4.98 -8.42
C GLN A 177 17.88 -5.17 -8.68
N PRO A 178 17.34 -4.63 -9.78
CA PRO A 178 16.01 -4.98 -10.27
C PRO A 178 15.87 -6.48 -10.50
N THR A 179 14.77 -7.07 -10.08
CA THR A 179 14.50 -8.50 -10.27
C THR A 179 13.12 -8.73 -10.87
N ARG A 180 12.98 -9.83 -11.61
CA ARG A 180 11.68 -10.30 -12.15
C ARG A 180 10.75 -10.89 -11.07
N THR A 181 11.23 -10.97 -9.83
CA THR A 181 10.54 -11.53 -8.66
C THR A 181 10.56 -10.55 -7.50
N LYS A 182 10.72 -9.25 -7.77
CA LYS A 182 10.89 -8.23 -6.73
C LYS A 182 9.75 -8.23 -5.71
N PHE A 183 8.52 -8.51 -6.13
CA PHE A 183 7.38 -8.64 -5.22
C PHE A 183 7.54 -9.81 -4.25
N GLN A 184 7.89 -10.99 -4.76
CA GLN A 184 8.13 -12.17 -3.92
C GLN A 184 9.33 -11.96 -2.98
N GLU A 185 10.40 -11.33 -3.48
CA GLU A 185 11.59 -11.01 -2.71
C GLU A 185 11.24 -10.10 -1.51
N ILE A 186 10.51 -9.02 -1.74
CA ILE A 186 10.07 -8.10 -0.69
C ILE A 186 9.10 -8.79 0.27
N ALA A 187 8.19 -9.64 -0.21
CA ALA A 187 7.30 -10.42 0.66
C ALA A 187 8.04 -11.39 1.59
N THR A 188 9.08 -12.07 1.09
CA THR A 188 9.96 -12.90 1.92
C THR A 188 10.72 -12.06 2.94
N ASN A 189 11.21 -10.87 2.54
CA ASN A 189 11.93 -9.98 3.45
C ASN A 189 11.01 -9.33 4.49
N LEU A 190 9.72 -9.13 4.19
CA LEU A 190 8.70 -8.73 5.16
C LEU A 190 8.51 -9.78 6.25
N ASP A 191 8.40 -11.05 5.87
CA ASP A 191 8.32 -12.17 6.81
C ASP A 191 9.53 -12.19 7.77
N ILE A 192 10.75 -12.06 7.24
CA ILE A 192 11.98 -11.97 8.03
C ILE A 192 12.00 -10.73 8.94
N ALA A 193 11.55 -9.58 8.43
CA ALA A 193 11.49 -8.33 9.18
C ALA A 193 10.50 -8.42 10.36
N ILE A 194 9.34 -9.07 10.17
CA ILE A 194 8.37 -9.35 11.24
C ILE A 194 9.00 -10.27 12.30
N GLY A 195 9.72 -11.32 11.89
CA GLY A 195 10.45 -12.17 12.84
C GLY A 195 11.49 -11.40 13.67
N THR A 196 12.14 -10.40 13.05
CA THR A 196 13.06 -9.50 13.76
C THR A 196 12.35 -8.55 14.71
N LEU A 197 11.20 -8.01 14.31
CA LEU A 197 10.35 -7.17 15.15
C LEU A 197 9.83 -7.96 16.37
N SER A 198 9.37 -9.20 16.16
CA SER A 198 8.93 -10.12 17.21
C SER A 198 10.00 -10.29 18.29
N ARG A 199 11.23 -10.63 17.90
CA ARG A 199 12.37 -10.75 18.84
C ARG A 199 12.66 -9.45 19.57
N LYS A 200 12.59 -8.31 18.88
CA LYS A 200 12.88 -6.99 19.48
C LYS A 200 11.83 -6.56 20.50
N LEU A 201 10.57 -6.89 20.25
CA LEU A 201 9.44 -6.55 21.13
C LEU A 201 9.21 -7.61 22.22
N GLY A 202 9.78 -8.80 22.10
CA GLY A 202 9.53 -9.90 23.03
C GLY A 202 8.11 -10.47 22.92
N VAL A 203 7.46 -10.32 21.75
CA VAL A 203 6.09 -10.79 21.48
C VAL A 203 6.09 -11.77 20.32
N ASP A 204 5.21 -12.76 20.35
CA ASP A 204 5.04 -13.71 19.24
C ASP A 204 4.23 -13.07 18.10
N LEU A 205 4.87 -12.87 16.94
CA LEU A 205 4.21 -12.37 15.73
C LEU A 205 4.10 -13.46 14.65
N THR A 206 4.09 -14.74 15.04
CA THR A 206 3.98 -15.86 14.09
C THR A 206 2.73 -15.74 13.21
N SER A 207 1.60 -15.31 13.76
CA SER A 207 0.37 -15.10 12.99
C SER A 207 0.49 -13.98 11.95
N TRP A 208 1.27 -12.91 12.21
CA TRP A 208 1.53 -11.87 11.20
C TRP A 208 2.32 -12.43 10.03
N ARG A 209 3.31 -13.28 10.31
CA ARG A 209 4.12 -13.95 9.28
C ARG A 209 3.24 -14.86 8.40
N GLN A 210 2.33 -15.60 9.02
CA GLN A 210 1.35 -16.44 8.30
C GLN A 210 0.42 -15.60 7.41
N ILE A 211 -0.05 -14.44 7.90
CA ILE A 211 -0.86 -13.51 7.11
C ILE A 211 -0.10 -13.03 5.86
N VAL A 212 1.17 -12.63 6.03
CA VAL A 212 2.04 -12.23 4.89
C VAL A 212 2.19 -13.36 3.88
N GLN A 213 2.52 -14.56 4.33
CA GLN A 213 2.71 -15.72 3.45
C GLN A 213 1.43 -16.10 2.71
N LYS A 214 0.28 -16.09 3.41
CA LYS A 214 -1.05 -16.34 2.85
C LYS A 214 -1.34 -15.38 1.70
N HIS A 215 -1.20 -14.07 1.94
CA HIS A 215 -1.56 -13.05 0.94
C HIS A 215 -0.55 -12.97 -0.20
N ALA A 216 0.74 -13.20 0.06
CA ALA A 216 1.75 -13.27 -0.99
C ALA A 216 1.44 -14.40 -2.00
N LYS A 217 0.97 -15.55 -1.51
CA LYS A 217 0.50 -16.65 -2.34
C LYS A 217 -0.81 -16.31 -3.06
N ALA A 218 -1.80 -15.76 -2.33
CA ALA A 218 -3.12 -15.44 -2.89
C ALA A 218 -3.06 -14.41 -4.02
N ARG A 219 -2.10 -13.47 -3.95
CA ARG A 219 -1.86 -12.42 -4.94
C ARG A 219 -0.87 -12.82 -6.04
N GLU A 220 -0.34 -14.04 -5.97
CA GLU A 220 0.54 -14.61 -7.00
C GLU A 220 1.79 -13.76 -7.27
N LEU A 221 2.38 -13.18 -6.22
CA LEU A 221 3.47 -12.20 -6.33
C LEU A 221 4.69 -12.73 -7.11
N SER A 222 4.96 -14.03 -7.03
CA SER A 222 6.11 -14.66 -7.71
C SER A 222 5.97 -14.70 -9.24
N ILE A 223 4.75 -14.64 -9.77
CA ILE A 223 4.46 -14.70 -11.21
C ILE A 223 3.86 -13.41 -11.77
N ALA A 224 3.66 -12.38 -10.94
CA ALA A 224 3.05 -11.13 -11.37
C ALA A 224 3.78 -10.50 -12.56
N GLY A 225 3.03 -10.11 -13.59
CA GLY A 225 3.57 -9.53 -14.83
C GLY A 225 4.21 -10.55 -15.78
N ARG A 226 4.10 -11.85 -15.50
CA ARG A 226 4.52 -12.94 -16.41
C ARG A 226 3.31 -13.47 -17.18
N ARG A 227 2.76 -12.68 -18.11
CA ARG A 227 1.91 -13.31 -19.14
C ARG A 227 2.81 -14.08 -20.08
N HIS A 228 2.71 -15.40 -20.02
CA HIS A 228 2.98 -16.24 -21.19
C HIS A 228 1.84 -15.95 -22.18
N PHE A 229 2.17 -15.30 -23.29
CA PHE A 229 1.40 -15.45 -24.52
C PHE A 229 1.75 -16.81 -25.13
#